data_AF-A0A9E6ZMC9-F1
#
_entry.id   AF-A0A9E6ZMC9-F1
#
_cell.length_a   1.000
_cell.length_b   1.000
_cell.length_c   1.000
_cell.angle_alpha   90.00
_cell.angle_beta   90.00
_cell.angle_gamma   90.00
#
_symmetry.space_group_name_H-M   'P 1'
#
loop_
_entity.id
_entity.type
_entity.pdbx_description
1 polymer ?
#
loop_
_entity_poly.entity_id
_entity_poly.type
_entity_poly.pdbx_seq_one_letter_code
_entity_poly.pdbx_strand_id
1 'polypeptide(L)'
;MLKKDSIVLLTIFLTGLSLFFFFSCKKYKDNTSSKPKIVNIVNFIRLLEPRDSTITEDVLYQTVYKQVELMKKYRLKGTFLLQYDALMNKHYQELLKQLPRDSVEIGAWWEIPQPLVEKAGLNWRGRYLWDWHADVGFSTGYTPAEREKIADIYMEDFKKIFGYYPRSVASWFIDTYTLNYLYQKYHIVASANCKDQYGTDGYTLWGGYWNQAYYPSIKNSYMPAQNKKNQIPVPVFRMLGSDPVRQYDTGLESDRQGVITLEPVYKDAGGNREWVEWYFKEFINGEAMEFAYVQAGQENSFTWKNMENGFEIQMPLIAKLRDEAKIKVETLKESGEWFRKKYEVTPATSVTVTEDIQGSNYKTVWFNSRFFRTNFLWEDGTLRIRDIHMFDEDIESPYLDKKLESSQALFFTQPIVDGYLWSTSEQLAGIRCYVIKNGEKKLLKGKTPIVTSPETGTLQILWPLSTFEGSLILTLNEKTIEIETEGITGIDWFLDFTSPKKEELPFISINENHIISEFQGRKYSFNAIKGNFSTPGDGEIFRISPTDNAIKLDFSKRILKK
;
A
#
# COMPACT_ATOMS: atom_id res chain seq x y z
N MET A 1 -96.05 -3.34 -7.83
CA MET A 1 -94.89 -4.02 -8.45
C MET A 1 -93.79 -4.06 -7.39
N LEU A 2 -93.76 -5.12 -6.57
CA LEU A 2 -92.88 -6.31 -6.69
C LEU A 2 -91.44 -5.97 -6.26
N LYS A 3 -90.75 -6.59 -5.31
CA LYS A 3 -90.93 -7.70 -4.33
C LYS A 3 -89.67 -7.61 -3.41
N LYS A 4 -89.75 -7.83 -2.08
CA LYS A 4 -89.37 -9.09 -1.36
C LYS A 4 -87.94 -9.58 -1.65
N ASP A 5 -87.10 -10.13 -0.76
CA ASP A 5 -87.13 -10.67 0.60
C ASP A 5 -85.62 -10.92 0.95
N SER A 6 -85.12 -10.63 2.16
CA SER A 6 -84.84 -11.56 3.28
C SER A 6 -83.72 -12.63 3.06
N ILE A 7 -82.96 -12.90 4.15
CA ILE A 7 -82.36 -14.20 4.58
C ILE A 7 -81.01 -14.60 3.92
N VAL A 8 -79.96 -15.17 4.55
CA VAL A 8 -79.60 -15.62 5.92
C VAL A 8 -78.12 -16.06 5.93
N LEU A 9 -77.49 -15.93 7.12
CA LEU A 9 -76.36 -16.62 7.80
C LEU A 9 -75.23 -17.41 7.07
N LEU A 10 -74.11 -17.43 7.84
CA LEU A 10 -73.17 -18.57 8.12
C LEU A 10 -71.98 -18.70 7.14
N THR A 11 -70.70 -18.91 7.49
CA THR A 11 -70.06 -19.51 8.68
C THR A 11 -68.52 -19.31 8.61
N ILE A 12 -67.87 -18.94 9.74
CA ILE A 12 -66.56 -19.38 10.30
C ILE A 12 -65.31 -19.50 9.39
N PHE A 13 -64.23 -18.76 9.72
CA PHE A 13 -62.98 -19.34 10.31
C PHE A 13 -62.00 -18.25 10.79
N LEU A 14 -61.53 -18.42 12.03
CA LEU A 14 -60.35 -17.78 12.64
C LEU A 14 -59.10 -18.08 11.82
N THR A 15 -58.18 -17.11 11.68
CA THR A 15 -56.73 -17.36 11.85
C THR A 15 -55.95 -16.05 12.05
N GLY A 16 -55.26 -15.99 13.20
CA GLY A 16 -53.84 -15.62 13.28
C GLY A 16 -53.42 -14.20 12.89
N LEU A 17 -53.38 -13.32 13.90
CA LEU A 17 -52.50 -12.14 13.92
C LEU A 17 -51.05 -12.57 13.62
N SER A 18 -50.51 -12.16 12.47
CA SER A 18 -49.08 -12.16 12.19
C SER A 18 -48.62 -10.70 12.12
N LEU A 19 -48.00 -10.23 13.21
CA LEU A 19 -47.27 -8.96 13.24
C LEU A 19 -46.08 -9.07 12.27
N PHE A 20 -46.23 -8.52 11.08
CA PHE A 20 -45.11 -8.15 10.24
C PHE A 20 -44.43 -6.92 10.85
N PHE A 21 -43.29 -7.13 11.51
CA PHE A 21 -42.34 -6.07 11.83
C PHE A 21 -41.83 -5.47 10.52
N PHE A 22 -42.43 -4.36 10.09
CA PHE A 22 -41.85 -3.48 9.08
C PHE A 22 -40.59 -2.85 9.67
N PHE A 23 -39.42 -3.39 9.32
CA PHE A 23 -38.17 -2.64 9.45
C PHE A 23 -38.27 -1.43 8.52
N SER A 24 -38.48 -0.26 9.11
CA SER A 24 -38.35 1.02 8.44
C SER A 24 -36.89 1.18 8.02
N CYS A 25 -36.62 0.87 6.75
CA CYS A 25 -35.36 1.16 6.11
C CYS A 25 -35.24 2.69 6.01
N LYS A 26 -34.68 3.32 7.04
CA LYS A 26 -34.23 4.71 6.98
C LYS A 26 -33.23 4.77 5.83
N LYS A 27 -33.65 5.35 4.70
CA LYS A 27 -32.75 5.87 3.67
C LYS A 27 -31.78 6.82 4.38
N TYR A 28 -30.59 6.34 4.67
CA TYR A 28 -29.47 7.21 4.99
C TYR A 28 -29.30 8.13 3.79
N LYS A 29 -29.52 9.43 4.01
CA LYS A 29 -29.07 10.46 3.07
C LYS A 29 -27.56 10.35 3.04
N ASP A 30 -27.05 9.78 1.95
CA ASP A 30 -25.64 9.74 1.63
C ASP A 30 -25.17 11.18 1.41
N ASN A 31 -24.69 11.77 2.49
CA ASN A 31 -24.00 13.06 2.49
C ASN A 31 -22.51 12.83 2.70
N THR A 32 -21.99 11.69 2.22
CA THR A 32 -20.55 11.48 2.11
C THR A 32 -20.08 12.23 0.87
N SER A 33 -19.25 13.25 1.05
CA SER A 33 -18.39 13.72 -0.03
C SER A 33 -17.65 12.49 -0.55
N SER A 34 -17.85 12.10 -1.82
CA SER A 34 -17.21 10.89 -2.34
C SER A 34 -15.70 10.95 -2.10
N LYS A 35 -15.15 9.84 -1.57
CA LYS A 35 -13.73 9.74 -1.25
C LYS A 35 -12.94 9.75 -2.56
N PRO A 36 -11.89 10.58 -2.69
CA PRO A 36 -11.21 10.72 -3.97
C PRO A 36 -10.49 9.42 -4.35
N LYS A 37 -10.55 9.10 -5.64
CA LYS A 37 -9.83 8.00 -6.28
C LYS A 37 -8.75 8.61 -7.17
N ILE A 38 -7.53 8.69 -6.66
CA ILE A 38 -6.45 9.48 -7.24
C ILE A 38 -5.53 8.59 -8.07
N VAL A 39 -5.26 8.99 -9.31
CA VAL A 39 -4.26 8.37 -10.18
C VAL A 39 -3.17 9.38 -10.44
N ASN A 40 -1.92 9.03 -10.11
CA ASN A 40 -0.75 9.78 -10.58
C ASN A 40 -0.10 9.02 -11.73
N ILE A 41 -0.01 9.67 -12.89
CA ILE A 41 0.82 9.16 -13.99
C ILE A 41 2.22 9.72 -13.77
N VAL A 42 3.14 8.89 -13.33
CA VAL A 42 4.53 9.25 -13.02
C VAL A 42 5.45 8.46 -13.95
N ASN A 43 6.22 9.18 -14.75
CA ASN A 43 7.26 8.63 -15.60
C ASN A 43 8.61 9.17 -15.12
N PHE A 44 9.62 8.31 -15.00
CA PHE A 44 10.95 8.72 -14.57
C PHE A 44 11.99 8.43 -15.65
N ILE A 45 12.92 9.36 -15.79
CA ILE A 45 13.77 9.49 -16.96
C ILE A 45 15.23 9.38 -16.55
N ARG A 46 15.92 8.39 -17.12
CA ARG A 46 17.39 8.28 -17.12
C ARG A 46 17.96 8.63 -18.47
N LEU A 47 19.23 9.03 -18.51
CA LEU A 47 19.92 9.24 -19.79
C LEU A 47 20.54 7.95 -20.34
N LEU A 48 20.85 6.98 -19.48
CA LEU A 48 21.54 5.75 -19.89
C LEU A 48 21.02 4.50 -19.16
N GLU A 49 21.20 3.35 -19.78
CA GLU A 49 20.88 2.02 -19.22
C GLU A 49 22.07 1.08 -19.49
N PRO A 50 23.00 0.91 -18.52
CA PRO A 50 24.26 0.23 -18.76
C PRO A 50 24.14 -1.30 -18.74
N ARG A 51 22.98 -1.84 -18.34
CA ARG A 51 22.74 -3.29 -18.29
C ARG A 51 22.45 -3.88 -19.67
N ASP A 52 22.02 -3.06 -20.62
CA ASP A 52 21.67 -3.48 -21.97
C ASP A 52 22.13 -2.43 -23.00
N SER A 53 23.17 -2.77 -23.77
CA SER A 53 23.75 -1.87 -24.77
C SER A 53 22.83 -1.56 -25.95
N THR A 54 21.73 -2.30 -26.12
CA THR A 54 20.71 -2.01 -27.14
C THR A 54 19.81 -0.82 -26.74
N ILE A 55 19.81 -0.46 -25.45
CA ILE A 55 19.04 0.67 -24.91
C ILE A 55 19.91 1.94 -24.97
N THR A 56 19.93 2.56 -26.15
CA THR A 56 20.69 3.79 -26.40
C THR A 56 19.99 5.04 -25.85
N GLU A 57 20.70 6.16 -25.77
CA GLU A 57 20.09 7.45 -25.40
C GLU A 57 18.91 7.83 -26.30
N ASP A 58 18.97 7.50 -27.60
CA ASP A 58 17.85 7.73 -28.52
C ASP A 58 16.65 6.83 -28.18
N VAL A 59 16.85 5.55 -27.89
CA VAL A 59 15.76 4.65 -27.46
C VAL A 59 15.09 5.17 -26.20
N LEU A 60 15.88 5.62 -25.22
CA LEU A 60 15.40 6.23 -23.98
C LEU A 60 14.62 7.51 -24.25
N TYR A 61 15.12 8.37 -25.13
CA TYR A 61 14.45 9.62 -25.52
C TYR A 61 13.14 9.36 -26.27
N GLN A 62 13.14 8.47 -27.27
CA GLN A 62 11.95 8.10 -28.03
C GLN A 62 10.86 7.51 -27.12
N THR A 63 11.27 6.78 -26.08
CA THR A 63 10.33 6.25 -25.08
C THR A 63 9.59 7.37 -24.36
N VAL A 64 10.31 8.38 -23.84
CA VAL A 64 9.68 9.54 -23.20
C VAL A 64 8.84 10.34 -24.19
N TYR A 65 9.34 10.53 -25.42
CA TYR A 65 8.60 11.22 -26.48
C TYR A 65 7.23 10.55 -26.74
N LYS A 66 7.19 9.22 -26.81
CA LYS A 66 5.95 8.45 -27.01
C LYS A 66 5.02 8.48 -25.80
N GLN A 67 5.55 8.42 -24.58
CA GLN A 67 4.75 8.64 -23.37
C GLN A 67 4.08 10.03 -23.40
N VAL A 68 4.83 11.07 -23.75
CA VAL A 68 4.31 12.45 -23.92
C VAL A 68 3.25 12.52 -25.02
N GLU A 69 3.49 11.90 -26.18
CA GLU A 69 2.55 11.87 -27.30
C GLU A 69 1.19 11.29 -26.88
N LEU A 70 1.20 10.15 -26.19
CA LEU A 70 -0.01 9.47 -25.76
C LEU A 70 -0.74 10.24 -24.65
N MET A 71 -0.01 10.77 -23.66
CA MET A 71 -0.60 11.61 -22.61
C MET A 71 -1.24 12.88 -23.19
N LYS A 72 -0.60 13.53 -24.17
CA LYS A 72 -1.17 14.68 -24.90
C LYS A 72 -2.45 14.30 -25.65
N LYS A 73 -2.44 13.18 -26.39
CA LYS A 73 -3.60 12.67 -27.13
C LYS A 73 -4.84 12.55 -26.23
N TYR A 74 -4.66 12.07 -25.00
CA TYR A 74 -5.76 11.87 -24.05
C TYR A 74 -5.94 13.00 -23.03
N ARG A 75 -5.19 14.10 -23.16
CA ARG A 75 -5.23 15.27 -22.27
C ARG A 75 -5.02 14.88 -20.80
N LEU A 76 -4.14 13.93 -20.55
CA LEU A 76 -3.85 13.41 -19.21
C LEU A 76 -2.83 14.31 -18.51
N LYS A 77 -3.10 14.59 -17.23
CA LYS A 77 -2.07 15.16 -16.35
C LYS A 77 -1.03 14.11 -15.99
N GLY A 78 0.18 14.55 -15.65
CA GLY A 78 1.17 13.66 -15.07
C GLY A 78 2.50 14.32 -14.77
N THR A 79 3.44 13.50 -14.32
CA THR A 79 4.71 13.94 -13.74
C THR A 79 5.86 13.27 -14.45
N PHE A 80 6.82 14.05 -14.93
CA PHE A 80 8.11 13.56 -15.42
C PHE A 80 9.20 13.88 -14.40
N LEU A 81 9.86 12.85 -13.89
CA LEU A 81 10.92 12.96 -12.89
C LEU A 81 12.27 12.67 -13.55
N LEU A 82 13.23 13.60 -13.47
CA LEU A 82 14.50 13.46 -14.18
C LEU A 82 15.62 13.02 -13.25
N GLN A 83 16.37 11.99 -13.63
CA GLN A 83 17.69 11.75 -13.08
C GLN A 83 18.62 12.90 -13.53
N TYR A 84 19.69 13.15 -12.78
CA TYR A 84 20.54 14.32 -13.03
C TYR A 84 21.16 14.36 -14.43
N ASP A 85 21.60 13.23 -14.96
CA ASP A 85 22.12 13.12 -16.32
C ASP A 85 21.05 13.47 -17.38
N ALA A 86 19.82 12.98 -17.22
CA ALA A 86 18.68 13.35 -18.06
C ALA A 86 18.31 14.84 -17.91
N LEU A 87 18.37 15.39 -16.70
CA LEU A 87 18.16 16.81 -16.42
C LEU A 87 19.12 17.69 -17.24
N MET A 88 20.38 17.27 -17.36
CA MET A 88 21.41 18.02 -18.08
C MET A 88 21.34 17.86 -19.62
N ASN A 89 20.60 16.88 -20.13
CA ASN A 89 20.48 16.64 -21.56
C ASN A 89 19.54 17.65 -22.25
N LYS A 90 20.02 18.30 -23.32
CA LYS A 90 19.27 19.36 -24.02
C LYS A 90 17.99 18.87 -24.69
N HIS A 91 17.94 17.65 -25.21
CA HIS A 91 16.75 17.13 -25.88
C HIS A 91 15.59 16.95 -24.88
N TYR A 92 15.87 16.42 -23.69
CA TYR A 92 14.85 16.35 -22.62
C TYR A 92 14.43 17.74 -22.14
N GLN A 93 15.37 18.68 -21.99
CA GLN A 93 15.03 20.06 -21.64
C GLN A 93 14.10 20.70 -22.67
N GLU A 94 14.40 20.56 -23.96
CA GLU A 94 13.59 21.11 -25.06
C GLU A 94 12.20 20.49 -25.10
N LEU A 95 12.12 19.15 -25.02
CA LEU A 95 10.85 18.42 -25.01
C LEU A 95 9.95 18.84 -23.84
N LEU A 96 10.49 18.84 -22.62
CA LEU A 96 9.69 19.06 -21.42
C LEU A 96 9.34 20.54 -21.21
N LYS A 97 10.19 21.49 -21.64
CA LYS A 97 9.87 22.93 -21.57
C LYS A 97 8.67 23.33 -22.44
N GLN A 98 8.36 22.55 -23.47
CA GLN A 98 7.21 22.77 -24.34
C GLN A 98 5.89 22.23 -23.76
N LEU A 99 5.93 21.50 -22.64
CA LEU A 99 4.74 20.93 -22.02
C LEU A 99 3.99 21.97 -21.17
N PRO A 100 2.64 21.91 -21.17
CA PRO A 100 1.83 22.84 -20.41
C PRO A 100 1.97 22.57 -18.90
N ARG A 101 2.53 23.55 -18.17
CA ARG A 101 2.90 23.43 -16.74
C ARG A 101 1.71 23.26 -15.78
N ASP A 102 0.50 23.54 -16.24
CA ASP A 102 -0.75 23.33 -15.49
C ASP A 102 -1.23 21.87 -15.55
N SER A 103 -0.73 21.10 -16.51
CA SER A 103 -1.10 19.69 -16.73
C SER A 103 0.07 18.75 -16.51
N VAL A 104 1.30 19.19 -16.77
CA VAL A 104 2.51 18.38 -16.62
C VAL A 104 3.44 18.98 -15.58
N GLU A 105 3.74 18.18 -14.56
CA GLU A 105 4.79 18.48 -13.60
C GLU A 105 6.14 17.95 -14.10
N ILE A 106 7.18 18.77 -13.90
CA ILE A 106 8.58 18.35 -14.03
C ILE A 106 9.17 18.36 -12.62
N GLY A 107 9.66 17.19 -12.17
CA GLY A 107 10.24 16.99 -10.85
C GLY A 107 11.57 16.23 -10.93
N ALA A 108 12.03 15.74 -9.77
CA ALA A 108 13.32 15.08 -9.65
C ALA A 108 13.17 13.58 -9.43
N TRP A 109 13.94 12.79 -10.18
CA TRP A 109 14.19 11.38 -9.89
C TRP A 109 15.54 11.26 -9.17
N TRP A 110 15.49 10.88 -7.90
CA TRP A 110 16.60 10.93 -6.96
C TRP A 110 17.38 9.62 -6.94
N GLU A 111 17.98 9.31 -8.07
CA GLU A 111 19.13 8.42 -8.18
C GLU A 111 20.36 9.25 -8.53
N ILE A 112 21.53 8.80 -8.09
CA ILE A 112 22.76 9.58 -8.07
C ILE A 112 23.71 9.03 -9.15
N PRO A 113 23.75 9.62 -10.36
CA PRO A 113 24.69 9.22 -11.40
C PRO A 113 26.04 9.93 -11.23
N GLN A 114 27.08 9.41 -11.88
CA GLN A 114 28.45 9.94 -11.86
C GLN A 114 28.54 11.45 -12.12
N PRO A 115 27.86 12.04 -13.14
CA PRO A 115 28.00 13.46 -13.41
C PRO A 115 27.53 14.36 -12.26
N LEU A 116 26.60 13.90 -11.43
CA LEU A 116 26.15 14.63 -10.25
C LEU A 116 27.21 14.61 -9.15
N VAL A 117 27.76 13.43 -8.89
CA VAL A 117 28.77 13.18 -7.85
C VAL A 117 30.04 13.97 -8.12
N GLU A 118 30.54 13.91 -9.35
CA GLU A 118 31.75 14.62 -9.76
C GLU A 118 31.55 16.15 -9.72
N LYS A 119 30.37 16.65 -10.10
CA LYS A 119 30.06 18.07 -9.98
C LYS A 119 29.93 18.52 -8.53
N ALA A 120 29.45 17.65 -7.66
CA ALA A 120 29.54 17.84 -6.21
C ALA A 120 30.98 17.72 -5.69
N GLY A 121 32.00 17.56 -6.54
CA GLY A 121 33.41 17.46 -6.14
C GLY A 121 33.71 16.23 -5.30
N LEU A 122 32.95 15.15 -5.51
CA LEU A 122 33.12 13.86 -4.85
C LEU A 122 33.63 12.84 -5.86
N ASN A 123 34.29 11.80 -5.36
CA ASN A 123 34.77 10.72 -6.21
C ASN A 123 33.63 9.74 -6.52
N TRP A 124 33.40 9.48 -7.81
CA TRP A 124 32.51 8.41 -8.25
C TRP A 124 33.12 7.04 -7.94
N ARG A 125 32.26 6.12 -7.48
CA ARG A 125 32.66 4.76 -7.04
C ARG A 125 31.94 3.65 -7.82
N GLY A 126 31.13 4.01 -8.80
CA GLY A 126 30.34 3.06 -9.57
C GLY A 126 31.10 2.39 -10.70
N ARG A 127 30.55 1.28 -11.17
CA ARG A 127 31.08 0.51 -12.30
C ARG A 127 30.79 1.18 -13.66
N TYR A 128 29.72 1.97 -13.69
CA TYR A 128 29.19 2.66 -14.88
C TYR A 128 28.86 4.12 -14.55
N LEU A 129 28.47 4.91 -15.55
CA LEU A 129 28.07 6.32 -15.36
C LEU A 129 26.81 6.48 -14.48
N TRP A 130 25.99 5.43 -14.38
CA TRP A 130 24.97 5.24 -13.35
C TRP A 130 25.04 3.80 -12.87
N ASP A 131 25.04 3.59 -11.56
CA ASP A 131 25.13 2.27 -10.94
C ASP A 131 23.96 2.09 -9.98
N TRP A 132 23.23 0.98 -10.10
CA TRP A 132 22.02 0.70 -9.31
C TRP A 132 22.33 0.11 -7.92
N HIS A 133 23.59 -0.05 -7.54
CA HIS A 133 23.94 -0.48 -6.18
C HIS A 133 23.67 0.62 -5.13
N ALA A 134 23.15 0.21 -3.97
CA ALA A 134 22.65 1.12 -2.93
C ALA A 134 23.72 2.01 -2.26
N ASP A 135 24.98 1.60 -2.27
CA ASP A 135 26.14 2.34 -1.78
C ASP A 135 26.71 3.36 -2.79
N VAL A 136 26.19 3.35 -4.03
CA VAL A 136 26.68 4.18 -5.13
C VAL A 136 25.59 5.05 -5.72
N GLY A 137 24.52 4.44 -6.23
CA GLY A 137 23.44 5.11 -6.98
C GLY A 137 22.40 5.81 -6.13
N PHE A 138 22.52 5.75 -4.80
CA PHE A 138 21.54 6.28 -3.87
C PHE A 138 22.21 7.08 -2.77
N SER A 139 21.47 8.01 -2.18
CA SER A 139 21.99 8.92 -1.14
C SER A 139 22.47 8.17 0.11
N THR A 140 21.93 6.98 0.38
CA THR A 140 22.40 6.08 1.45
C THR A 140 23.89 5.80 1.38
N GLY A 141 24.48 5.72 0.19
CA GLY A 141 25.91 5.48 -0.03
C GLY A 141 26.84 6.65 0.33
N TYR A 142 26.29 7.81 0.69
CA TYR A 142 27.05 9.02 0.99
C TYR A 142 26.84 9.42 2.44
N THR A 143 27.81 10.14 3.02
CA THR A 143 27.66 10.75 4.36
C THR A 143 26.63 11.88 4.34
N PRO A 144 26.04 12.25 5.48
CA PRO A 144 25.08 13.36 5.54
C PRO A 144 25.56 14.66 4.86
N ALA A 145 26.81 15.07 5.11
CA ALA A 145 27.39 16.26 4.48
C ALA A 145 27.53 16.13 2.95
N GLU A 146 27.88 14.95 2.45
CA GLU A 146 27.94 14.67 1.01
C GLU A 146 26.54 14.67 0.39
N ARG A 147 25.54 14.11 1.07
CA ARG A 147 24.13 14.12 0.63
C ARG A 147 23.61 15.54 0.43
N GLU A 148 23.90 16.44 1.37
CA GLU A 148 23.53 17.86 1.26
C GLU A 148 24.16 18.51 0.03
N LYS A 149 25.47 18.29 -0.18
CA LYS A 149 26.20 18.84 -1.31
C LYS A 149 25.65 18.34 -2.65
N ILE A 150 25.35 17.04 -2.74
CA ILE A 150 24.76 16.42 -3.93
C ILE A 150 23.34 17.01 -4.17
N ALA A 151 22.52 17.15 -3.13
CA ALA A 151 21.19 17.77 -3.22
C ALA A 151 21.26 19.22 -3.69
N ASP A 152 22.21 19.99 -3.17
CA ASP A 152 22.37 21.39 -3.53
C ASP A 152 22.68 21.57 -5.02
N ILE A 153 23.65 20.81 -5.55
CA ILE A 153 24.01 20.85 -6.97
C ILE A 153 22.82 20.50 -7.85
N TYR A 154 22.12 19.40 -7.55
CA TYR A 154 20.94 19.00 -8.33
C TYR A 154 19.90 20.12 -8.36
N MET A 155 19.58 20.69 -7.19
CA MET A 155 18.54 21.71 -7.05
C MET A 155 18.91 23.02 -7.74
N GLU A 156 20.17 23.44 -7.66
CA GLU A 156 20.70 24.63 -8.33
C GLU A 156 20.60 24.51 -9.85
N ASP A 157 21.03 23.38 -10.41
CA ASP A 157 20.95 23.15 -11.85
C ASP A 157 19.52 23.04 -12.34
N PHE A 158 18.66 22.33 -11.59
CA PHE A 158 17.25 22.24 -11.91
C PHE A 158 16.63 23.65 -12.00
N LYS A 159 16.89 24.50 -11.00
CA LYS A 159 16.41 25.89 -11.00
C LYS A 159 17.00 26.71 -12.14
N LYS A 160 18.27 26.54 -12.47
CA LYS A 160 18.91 27.22 -13.61
C LYS A 160 18.25 26.84 -14.94
N ILE A 161 17.84 25.59 -15.09
CA ILE A 161 17.24 25.06 -16.33
C ILE A 161 15.77 25.44 -16.47
N PHE A 162 14.97 25.27 -15.41
CA PHE A 162 13.50 25.40 -15.46
C PHE A 162 12.96 26.69 -14.83
N GLY A 163 13.79 27.42 -14.07
CA GLY A 163 13.46 28.69 -13.42
C GLY A 163 12.83 28.57 -12.03
N TYR A 164 12.68 27.34 -11.50
CA TYR A 164 12.07 27.06 -10.19
C TYR A 164 12.68 25.78 -9.60
N TYR A 165 12.57 25.56 -8.28
CA TYR A 165 12.96 24.28 -7.65
C TYR A 165 11.87 23.21 -7.85
N PRO A 166 12.22 21.94 -8.07
CA PRO A 166 11.23 20.87 -8.23
C PRO A 166 10.38 20.77 -6.98
N ARG A 167 9.08 20.53 -7.17
CA ARG A 167 8.11 20.43 -6.06
C ARG A 167 7.96 18.99 -5.57
N SER A 168 8.21 18.02 -6.45
CA SER A 168 8.24 16.60 -6.13
C SER A 168 9.63 16.02 -6.37
N VAL A 169 10.09 15.20 -5.42
CA VAL A 169 11.33 14.42 -5.52
C VAL A 169 11.03 12.99 -5.13
N ALA A 170 11.22 12.03 -6.02
CA ALA A 170 10.97 10.61 -5.75
C ALA A 170 12.17 9.76 -6.15
N SER A 171 12.25 8.56 -5.60
CA SER A 171 13.25 7.53 -5.94
C SER A 171 12.67 6.18 -5.54
N TRP A 172 13.39 5.08 -5.79
CA TRP A 172 13.01 3.79 -5.22
C TRP A 172 12.94 3.82 -3.69
N PHE A 173 13.86 4.56 -3.08
CA PHE A 173 13.82 5.00 -1.68
C PHE A 173 14.66 6.27 -1.51
N ILE A 174 14.31 7.10 -0.51
CA ILE A 174 15.12 8.24 -0.09
C ILE A 174 15.34 8.10 1.41
N ASP A 175 16.59 8.15 1.85
CA ASP A 175 16.89 8.13 3.28
C ASP A 175 16.30 9.34 4.02
N THR A 176 16.03 9.17 5.31
CA THR A 176 15.37 10.18 6.13
C THR A 176 16.09 11.52 6.16
N TYR A 177 17.43 11.48 6.22
CA TYR A 177 18.23 12.70 6.33
C TYR A 177 18.06 13.53 5.06
N THR A 178 18.26 12.92 3.89
CA THR A 178 18.10 13.58 2.60
C THR A 178 16.67 14.09 2.42
N LEU A 179 15.66 13.27 2.69
CA LEU A 179 14.26 13.68 2.54
C LEU A 179 13.92 14.91 3.42
N ASN A 180 14.37 14.91 4.67
CA ASN A 180 14.18 16.04 5.57
C ASN A 180 14.94 17.29 5.07
N TYR A 181 16.19 17.14 4.60
CA TYR A 181 16.97 18.24 4.07
C TYR A 181 16.29 18.90 2.85
N LEU A 182 15.80 18.10 1.91
CA LEU A 182 15.06 18.56 0.73
C LEU A 182 13.78 19.32 1.15
N TYR A 183 13.11 18.88 2.20
CA TYR A 183 11.97 19.60 2.76
C TYR A 183 12.37 20.94 3.41
N GLN A 184 13.33 20.91 4.33
CA GLN A 184 13.71 22.08 5.13
C GLN A 184 14.29 23.20 4.26
N LYS A 185 15.14 22.86 3.29
CA LYS A 185 15.84 23.84 2.45
C LYS A 185 15.11 24.18 1.16
N TYR A 186 14.52 23.18 0.49
CA TYR A 186 13.93 23.35 -0.85
C TYR A 186 12.40 23.32 -0.86
N HIS A 187 11.77 23.03 0.29
CA HIS A 187 10.32 23.06 0.46
C HIS A 187 9.57 22.21 -0.55
N ILE A 188 10.10 21.03 -0.85
CA ILE A 188 9.39 20.01 -1.63
C ILE A 188 8.07 19.66 -0.91
N VAL A 189 7.06 19.27 -1.68
CA VAL A 189 5.69 19.06 -1.17
C VAL A 189 5.20 17.63 -1.35
N ALA A 190 5.90 16.83 -2.14
CA ALA A 190 5.58 15.43 -2.37
C ALA A 190 6.86 14.61 -2.57
N SER A 191 6.79 13.35 -2.16
CA SER A 191 7.76 12.32 -2.55
C SER A 191 7.02 11.03 -2.89
N ALA A 192 7.74 10.07 -3.47
CA ALA A 192 7.22 8.75 -3.75
C ALA A 192 8.34 7.71 -3.65
N ASN A 193 7.96 6.47 -3.34
CA ASN A 193 8.89 5.34 -3.25
C ASN A 193 8.30 4.03 -3.78
N CYS A 194 9.17 3.05 -4.00
CA CYS A 194 8.79 1.74 -4.51
C CYS A 194 7.76 1.07 -3.58
N LYS A 195 6.85 0.26 -4.14
CA LYS A 195 6.00 -0.67 -3.38
C LYS A 195 6.80 -1.55 -2.43
N ASP A 196 6.10 -2.32 -1.61
CA ASP A 196 6.77 -3.39 -0.88
C ASP A 196 7.36 -4.40 -1.86
N GLN A 197 8.62 -4.77 -1.59
CA GLN A 197 9.44 -5.57 -2.47
C GLN A 197 10.58 -6.21 -1.68
N TYR A 198 10.80 -7.49 -1.95
CA TYR A 198 11.83 -8.28 -1.30
C TYR A 198 12.87 -8.76 -2.33
N GLY A 199 14.15 -8.47 -2.07
CA GLY A 199 15.30 -9.03 -2.80
C GLY A 199 15.59 -8.46 -4.20
N THR A 200 14.88 -7.43 -4.65
CA THR A 200 14.96 -6.94 -6.04
C THR A 200 15.80 -5.66 -6.15
N ASP A 201 16.61 -5.56 -7.21
CA ASP A 201 17.42 -4.38 -7.58
C ASP A 201 18.39 -3.84 -6.52
N GLY A 202 18.80 -4.69 -5.58
CA GLY A 202 19.75 -4.30 -4.53
C GLY A 202 19.08 -3.55 -3.37
N TYR A 203 17.77 -3.67 -3.19
CA TYR A 203 17.12 -3.19 -1.99
C TYR A 203 15.91 -4.03 -1.60
N THR A 204 15.63 -4.04 -0.30
CA THR A 204 14.42 -4.64 0.28
C THR A 204 13.69 -3.56 1.06
N LEU A 205 12.42 -3.35 0.71
CA LEU A 205 11.47 -2.53 1.45
C LEU A 205 10.33 -3.46 1.84
N TRP A 206 10.38 -3.96 3.08
CA TRP A 206 9.45 -4.99 3.52
C TRP A 206 8.78 -4.65 4.86
N GLY A 207 7.46 -4.69 4.89
CA GLY A 207 6.71 -4.49 6.12
C GLY A 207 6.15 -3.08 6.33
N GLY A 208 6.45 -2.13 5.44
CA GLY A 208 6.12 -0.69 5.57
C GLY A 208 4.68 -0.35 5.23
N TYR A 209 4.35 0.95 5.17
CA TYR A 209 3.02 1.39 4.75
C TYR A 209 2.70 0.85 3.34
N TRP A 210 1.67 0.03 3.19
CA TRP A 210 1.56 -0.85 2.02
C TRP A 210 1.20 -0.11 0.72
N ASN A 211 0.20 0.78 0.75
CA ASN A 211 -0.27 1.56 -0.41
C ASN A 211 -0.73 2.97 0.03
N GLN A 212 -1.20 3.84 -0.86
CA GLN A 212 -1.51 5.26 -0.61
C GLN A 212 -0.27 6.08 -0.24
N ALA A 213 -0.35 6.88 0.82
CA ALA A 213 0.69 7.80 1.23
C ALA A 213 0.73 8.00 2.74
N TYR A 214 1.91 8.30 3.25
CA TYR A 214 2.16 8.56 4.66
C TYR A 214 3.15 9.70 4.85
N TYR A 215 3.08 10.38 5.99
CA TYR A 215 4.17 11.19 6.49
C TYR A 215 5.22 10.30 7.15
N PRO A 216 6.48 10.35 6.71
CA PRO A 216 7.55 9.57 7.32
C PRO A 216 8.02 10.18 8.66
N SER A 217 8.58 9.32 9.52
CA SER A 217 9.30 9.73 10.73
C SER A 217 10.58 10.49 10.39
N ILE A 218 10.93 11.48 11.19
CA ILE A 218 12.24 12.18 11.13
C ILE A 218 13.44 11.28 11.46
N LYS A 219 13.21 10.07 11.99
CA LYS A 219 14.25 9.07 12.28
C LYS A 219 14.36 7.98 11.22
N ASN A 220 13.27 7.65 10.53
CA ASN A 220 13.23 6.61 9.52
C ASN A 220 12.15 6.87 8.47
N SER A 221 12.55 7.15 7.24
CA SER A 221 11.65 7.46 6.13
C SER A 221 10.76 6.30 5.70
N TYR A 222 11.08 5.06 6.09
CA TYR A 222 10.24 3.90 5.85
C TYR A 222 9.16 3.70 6.93
N MET A 223 9.29 4.38 8.08
CA MET A 223 8.32 4.36 9.17
C MET A 223 7.35 5.53 9.06
N PRO A 224 6.03 5.31 9.12
CA PRO A 224 5.08 6.40 9.35
C PRO A 224 5.35 7.11 10.68
N ALA A 225 5.29 8.44 10.67
CA ALA A 225 5.30 9.23 11.89
C ALA A 225 3.99 9.03 12.66
N GLN A 226 4.09 8.76 13.95
CA GLN A 226 2.95 8.59 14.85
C GLN A 226 2.40 9.94 15.30
N ASN A 227 3.14 11.05 15.18
CA ASN A 227 2.65 12.39 15.49
C ASN A 227 3.34 13.48 14.67
N LYS A 228 2.74 14.67 14.66
CA LYS A 228 3.20 15.84 13.90
C LYS A 228 4.61 16.31 14.27
N LYS A 229 5.01 16.17 15.54
CA LYS A 229 6.33 16.64 16.01
C LYS A 229 7.45 15.82 15.39
N ASN A 230 7.22 14.52 15.22
CA ASN A 230 8.21 13.57 14.72
C ASN A 230 8.06 13.28 13.22
N GLN A 231 7.27 14.08 12.48
CA GLN A 231 7.03 13.86 11.06
C GLN A 231 7.87 14.79 10.17
N ILE A 232 8.35 14.26 9.05
CA ILE A 232 8.70 15.09 7.89
C ILE A 232 7.38 15.40 7.18
N PRO A 233 6.95 16.67 7.04
CA PRO A 233 5.63 17.02 6.51
C PRO A 233 5.61 17.02 4.97
N VAL A 234 6.18 15.95 4.39
CA VAL A 234 6.18 15.60 2.97
C VAL A 234 5.59 14.21 2.85
N PRO A 235 4.39 14.04 2.25
CA PRO A 235 3.81 12.72 2.05
C PRO A 235 4.65 11.92 1.05
N VAL A 236 4.88 10.65 1.38
CA VAL A 236 5.53 9.66 0.51
C VAL A 236 4.46 8.75 -0.07
N PHE A 237 4.22 8.84 -1.38
CA PHE A 237 3.26 8.03 -2.12
C PHE A 237 3.87 6.69 -2.57
N ARG A 238 3.15 5.58 -2.40
CA ARG A 238 3.59 4.22 -2.79
C ARG A 238 3.37 3.97 -4.29
N MET A 239 4.42 3.66 -5.03
CA MET A 239 4.35 3.50 -6.50
C MET A 239 4.03 2.07 -6.95
N LEU A 240 3.87 1.89 -8.27
CA LEU A 240 3.78 0.62 -9.00
C LEU A 240 2.51 -0.19 -8.70
N GLY A 241 1.34 0.45 -8.81
CA GLY A 241 0.02 -0.07 -8.41
C GLY A 241 -0.09 -1.59 -8.31
N SER A 242 0.17 -2.13 -7.12
CA SER A 242 0.36 -3.56 -6.89
C SER A 242 -0.96 -4.31 -6.83
N ASP A 243 -0.99 -5.54 -7.36
CA ASP A 243 -2.15 -6.44 -7.21
C ASP A 243 -2.43 -6.66 -5.70
N PRO A 244 -3.59 -6.20 -5.18
CA PRO A 244 -3.91 -6.33 -3.75
C PRO A 244 -4.07 -7.78 -3.29
N VAL A 245 -4.35 -8.70 -4.21
CA VAL A 245 -4.63 -10.11 -3.94
C VAL A 245 -3.37 -10.95 -4.09
N ARG A 246 -2.67 -10.86 -5.23
CA ARG A 246 -1.63 -11.81 -5.66
C ARG A 246 -0.20 -11.37 -5.37
N GLN A 247 0.09 -10.07 -5.40
CA GLN A 247 1.48 -9.57 -5.29
C GLN A 247 2.16 -10.03 -4.00
N TYR A 248 1.42 -10.18 -2.91
CA TYR A 248 2.03 -10.49 -1.62
C TYR A 248 2.67 -11.87 -1.58
N ASP A 249 1.98 -12.91 -2.09
CA ASP A 249 2.42 -14.31 -2.03
C ASP A 249 3.15 -14.75 -3.33
N THR A 250 3.45 -13.83 -4.27
CA THR A 250 4.10 -14.20 -5.53
C THR A 250 5.60 -14.45 -5.35
N GLY A 251 6.08 -15.63 -5.75
CA GLY A 251 7.49 -16.00 -5.60
C GLY A 251 7.86 -16.46 -4.19
N LEU A 252 6.95 -17.07 -3.44
CA LEU A 252 7.29 -17.75 -2.18
C LEU A 252 8.51 -18.66 -2.38
N GLU A 253 9.40 -18.67 -1.38
CA GLU A 253 10.67 -19.42 -1.37
C GLU A 253 11.71 -18.99 -2.44
N SER A 254 11.44 -17.92 -3.18
CA SER A 254 12.40 -17.35 -4.13
C SER A 254 13.22 -16.23 -3.48
N ASP A 255 14.45 -16.04 -3.96
CA ASP A 255 15.34 -14.94 -3.50
C ASP A 255 14.77 -13.54 -3.79
N ARG A 256 13.80 -13.45 -4.72
CA ARG A 256 13.14 -12.22 -5.13
C ARG A 256 11.65 -12.41 -5.23
N GLN A 257 10.89 -11.44 -4.73
CA GLN A 257 9.44 -11.41 -4.93
C GLN A 257 9.13 -11.21 -6.40
N GLY A 258 8.13 -11.93 -6.92
CA GLY A 258 7.60 -11.68 -8.26
C GLY A 258 6.95 -10.29 -8.37
N VAL A 259 6.56 -9.90 -9.59
CA VAL A 259 5.98 -8.58 -9.86
C VAL A 259 4.66 -8.70 -10.62
N ILE A 260 3.60 -8.25 -9.97
CA ILE A 260 2.22 -8.17 -10.48
C ILE A 260 1.70 -6.77 -10.13
N THR A 261 1.90 -5.84 -11.07
CA THR A 261 1.67 -4.41 -10.88
C THR A 261 1.02 -3.79 -12.12
N LEU A 262 0.57 -2.54 -12.00
CA LEU A 262 0.16 -1.70 -13.11
C LEU A 262 1.29 -1.28 -14.06
N GLU A 263 2.53 -1.71 -13.82
CA GLU A 263 3.63 -1.41 -14.74
C GLU A 263 3.31 -1.98 -16.14
N PRO A 264 3.24 -1.14 -17.19
CA PRO A 264 2.73 -1.52 -18.52
C PRO A 264 3.49 -2.64 -19.25
N VAL A 265 4.68 -2.98 -18.75
CA VAL A 265 5.61 -3.95 -19.34
C VAL A 265 5.26 -5.39 -18.98
N TYR A 266 4.49 -5.61 -17.92
CA TYR A 266 4.13 -6.96 -17.46
C TYR A 266 2.90 -7.48 -18.21
N LYS A 267 3.14 -8.40 -19.14
CA LYS A 267 2.12 -8.93 -20.07
C LYS A 267 0.93 -9.60 -19.41
N ASP A 268 1.10 -10.11 -18.18
CA ASP A 268 0.06 -10.79 -17.40
C ASP A 268 -0.56 -9.88 -16.32
N ALA A 269 -0.13 -8.61 -16.24
CA ALA A 269 -0.62 -7.62 -15.28
C ALA A 269 -0.89 -6.26 -15.96
N GLY A 270 -0.07 -5.23 -15.73
CA GLY A 270 -0.26 -3.89 -16.31
C GLY A 270 -0.26 -3.82 -17.84
N GLY A 271 0.28 -4.83 -18.52
CA GLY A 271 0.20 -5.01 -19.98
C GLY A 271 -1.00 -5.85 -20.44
N ASN A 272 -1.83 -6.35 -19.53
CA ASN A 272 -3.01 -7.18 -19.81
C ASN A 272 -4.31 -6.39 -19.65
N ARG A 273 -5.17 -6.41 -20.67
CA ARG A 273 -6.43 -5.64 -20.65
C ARG A 273 -7.40 -6.10 -19.56
N GLU A 274 -7.64 -7.40 -19.45
CA GLU A 274 -8.61 -7.94 -18.48
C GLU A 274 -8.17 -7.64 -17.04
N TRP A 275 -6.88 -7.81 -16.76
CA TRP A 275 -6.31 -7.46 -15.45
C TRP A 275 -6.40 -5.96 -15.17
N VAL A 276 -6.03 -5.10 -16.12
CA VAL A 276 -6.11 -3.63 -15.94
C VAL A 276 -7.55 -3.17 -15.72
N GLU A 277 -8.51 -3.68 -16.49
CA GLU A 277 -9.93 -3.34 -16.34
C GLU A 277 -10.49 -3.81 -14.99
N TRP A 278 -10.11 -5.02 -14.55
CA TRP A 278 -10.42 -5.52 -13.21
C TRP A 278 -9.81 -4.63 -12.11
N TYR A 279 -8.52 -4.29 -12.22
CA TYR A 279 -7.81 -3.49 -11.23
C TYR A 279 -8.49 -2.14 -11.03
N PHE A 280 -8.79 -1.42 -12.11
CA PHE A 280 -9.46 -0.12 -12.04
C PHE A 280 -10.90 -0.23 -11.53
N LYS A 281 -11.62 -1.32 -11.86
CA LYS A 281 -12.96 -1.58 -11.30
C LYS A 281 -12.89 -1.67 -9.77
N GLU A 282 -12.01 -2.50 -9.22
CA GLU A 282 -11.90 -2.68 -7.77
C GLU A 282 -11.30 -1.45 -7.07
N PHE A 283 -10.36 -0.75 -7.71
CA PHE A 283 -9.83 0.55 -7.22
C PHE A 283 -10.94 1.59 -7.01
N ILE A 284 -11.87 1.69 -7.96
CA ILE A 284 -12.99 2.64 -7.90
C ILE A 284 -14.03 2.20 -6.87
N ASN A 285 -14.44 0.94 -6.91
CA ASN A 285 -15.57 0.45 -6.12
C ASN A 285 -15.21 0.05 -4.68
N GLY A 286 -13.93 -0.23 -4.42
CA GLY A 286 -13.45 -0.63 -3.11
C GLY A 286 -13.60 0.47 -2.05
N GLU A 287 -13.88 0.05 -0.81
CA GLU A 287 -13.85 0.93 0.35
C GLU A 287 -12.40 1.32 0.66
N ALA A 288 -12.13 2.62 0.72
CA ALA A 288 -10.78 3.18 0.84
C ALA A 288 -10.55 4.00 2.11
N MET A 289 -11.54 4.07 3.00
CA MET A 289 -11.60 4.95 4.17
C MET A 289 -11.50 6.44 3.83
N GLU A 290 -10.32 6.97 3.56
CA GLU A 290 -10.10 8.40 3.36
C GLU A 290 -9.89 8.74 1.88
N PHE A 291 -9.15 7.90 1.15
CA PHE A 291 -8.92 8.03 -0.28
C PHE A 291 -8.33 6.75 -0.87
N ALA A 292 -8.57 6.51 -2.16
CA ALA A 292 -7.80 5.53 -2.91
C ALA A 292 -6.72 6.25 -3.73
N TYR A 293 -5.57 5.61 -3.88
CA TYR A 293 -4.46 6.13 -4.66
C TYR A 293 -3.78 5.00 -5.43
N VAL A 294 -3.34 5.31 -6.65
CA VAL A 294 -2.47 4.45 -7.43
C VAL A 294 -1.55 5.26 -8.33
N GLN A 295 -0.33 4.76 -8.55
CA GLN A 295 0.57 5.27 -9.58
C GLN A 295 0.52 4.38 -10.83
N ALA A 296 0.37 5.02 -11.98
CA ALA A 296 0.55 4.48 -13.32
C ALA A 296 1.71 5.20 -14.03
N GLY A 297 2.14 4.72 -15.19
CA GLY A 297 3.34 5.21 -15.89
C GLY A 297 4.55 4.30 -15.64
N GLN A 298 5.65 4.58 -16.33
CA GLN A 298 6.84 3.72 -16.32
C GLN A 298 8.10 4.54 -16.52
N GLU A 299 9.21 4.01 -16.03
CA GLU A 299 10.55 4.48 -16.39
C GLU A 299 10.92 4.20 -17.84
N ASN A 300 11.69 5.12 -18.43
CA ASN A 300 12.07 5.02 -19.82
C ASN A 300 13.05 3.86 -20.11
N SER A 301 13.78 3.36 -19.12
CA SER A 301 14.73 2.23 -19.27
C SER A 301 14.05 0.92 -19.66
N PHE A 302 12.73 0.79 -19.50
CA PHE A 302 12.01 -0.38 -20.00
C PHE A 302 11.70 -0.33 -21.50
N THR A 303 11.93 0.82 -22.16
CA THR A 303 11.74 1.09 -23.58
C THR A 303 10.29 1.08 -24.08
N TRP A 304 9.99 1.91 -25.08
CA TRP A 304 8.66 1.98 -25.70
C TRP A 304 8.18 0.63 -26.21
N LYS A 305 9.06 -0.11 -26.90
CA LYS A 305 8.75 -1.43 -27.49
C LYS A 305 8.12 -2.39 -26.49
N ASN A 306 8.55 -2.38 -25.22
CA ASN A 306 8.03 -3.30 -24.22
C ASN A 306 6.78 -2.77 -23.51
N MET A 307 6.61 -1.45 -23.42
CA MET A 307 5.51 -0.83 -22.66
C MET A 307 4.33 -0.35 -23.53
N GLU A 308 4.49 -0.27 -24.85
CA GLU A 308 3.52 0.29 -25.80
C GLU A 308 2.12 -0.28 -25.58
N ASN A 309 1.98 -1.61 -25.59
CA ASN A 309 0.69 -2.27 -25.43
C ASN A 309 0.00 -1.90 -24.09
N GLY A 310 0.75 -1.91 -22.98
CA GLY A 310 0.18 -1.53 -21.69
C GLY A 310 -0.21 -0.05 -21.62
N PHE A 311 0.57 0.84 -22.23
CA PHE A 311 0.22 2.27 -22.34
C PHE A 311 -1.04 2.48 -23.20
N GLU A 312 -1.17 1.77 -24.32
CA GLU A 312 -2.33 1.82 -25.21
C GLU A 312 -3.60 1.25 -24.57
N ILE A 313 -3.48 0.41 -23.54
CA ILE A 313 -4.59 -0.05 -22.70
C ILE A 313 -4.91 0.99 -21.62
N GLN A 314 -3.91 1.36 -20.82
CA GLN A 314 -4.11 2.13 -19.59
C GLN A 314 -4.49 3.58 -19.84
N MET A 315 -3.79 4.30 -20.75
CA MET A 315 -4.03 5.74 -20.96
C MET A 315 -5.47 6.06 -21.40
N PRO A 316 -6.05 5.40 -22.43
CA PRO A 316 -7.45 5.63 -22.80
C PRO A 316 -8.43 5.24 -21.70
N LEU A 317 -8.17 4.18 -20.93
CA LEU A 317 -9.02 3.79 -19.81
C LEU A 317 -9.00 4.85 -18.71
N ILE A 318 -7.82 5.31 -18.29
CA ILE A 318 -7.67 6.38 -17.29
C ILE A 318 -8.37 7.65 -17.77
N ALA A 319 -8.20 8.03 -19.04
CA ALA A 319 -8.87 9.19 -19.61
C ALA A 319 -10.40 9.07 -19.58
N LYS A 320 -10.93 7.91 -19.98
CA LYS A 320 -12.36 7.62 -19.90
C LYS A 320 -12.89 7.73 -18.47
N LEU A 321 -12.20 7.10 -17.50
CA LEU A 321 -12.62 7.11 -16.09
C LEU A 321 -12.57 8.51 -15.47
N ARG A 322 -11.58 9.33 -15.87
CA ARG A 322 -11.51 10.76 -15.52
C ARG A 322 -12.69 11.53 -16.09
N ASP A 323 -13.00 11.34 -17.37
CA ASP A 323 -14.09 12.05 -18.05
C ASP A 323 -15.48 11.64 -17.51
N GLU A 324 -15.60 10.41 -17.01
CA GLU A 324 -16.76 9.91 -16.25
C GLU A 324 -16.78 10.37 -14.78
N ALA A 325 -15.81 11.20 -14.35
CA ALA A 325 -15.64 11.69 -12.97
C ALA A 325 -15.50 10.58 -11.90
N LYS A 326 -15.06 9.37 -12.30
CA LYS A 326 -14.83 8.24 -11.39
C LYS A 326 -13.47 8.30 -10.70
N ILE A 327 -12.50 8.96 -11.34
CA ILE A 327 -11.15 9.16 -10.80
C ILE A 327 -10.70 10.61 -10.98
N LYS A 328 -9.70 11.00 -10.20
CA LYS A 328 -8.93 12.23 -10.37
C LYS A 328 -7.55 11.87 -10.90
N VAL A 329 -7.16 12.48 -12.02
CA VAL A 329 -5.81 12.35 -12.55
C VAL A 329 -5.04 13.60 -12.12
N GLU A 330 -4.10 13.42 -11.21
CA GLU A 330 -3.32 14.50 -10.58
C GLU A 330 -1.83 14.32 -10.89
N THR A 331 -1.09 15.43 -10.89
CA THR A 331 0.38 15.39 -10.77
C THR A 331 0.78 15.01 -9.34
N LEU A 332 2.03 14.56 -9.14
CA LEU A 332 2.50 14.17 -7.81
C LEU A 332 2.50 15.36 -6.84
N LYS A 333 2.83 16.56 -7.33
CA LYS A 333 2.73 17.82 -6.59
C LYS A 333 1.30 18.10 -6.16
N GLU A 334 0.32 17.99 -7.06
CA GLU A 334 -1.09 18.24 -6.74
C GLU A 334 -1.57 17.30 -5.63
N SER A 335 -1.24 16.00 -5.73
CA SER A 335 -1.53 15.02 -4.68
C SER A 335 -0.87 15.41 -3.35
N GLY A 336 0.41 15.80 -3.37
CA GLY A 336 1.13 16.19 -2.15
C GLY A 336 0.60 17.46 -1.50
N GLU A 337 0.25 18.48 -2.28
CA GLU A 337 -0.37 19.71 -1.80
C GLU A 337 -1.78 19.45 -1.24
N TRP A 338 -2.57 18.61 -1.93
CA TRP A 338 -3.87 18.16 -1.44
C TRP A 338 -3.76 17.42 -0.11
N PHE A 339 -2.88 16.42 -0.02
CA PHE A 339 -2.70 15.60 1.17
C PHE A 339 -2.27 16.46 2.37
N ARG A 340 -1.30 17.37 2.16
CA ARG A 340 -0.82 18.32 3.20
C ARG A 340 -1.86 19.32 3.66
N LYS A 341 -2.78 19.71 2.78
CA LYS A 341 -3.90 20.57 3.16
C LYS A 341 -4.97 19.81 3.93
N LYS A 342 -5.16 18.53 3.61
CA LYS A 342 -6.27 17.71 4.12
C LYS A 342 -5.96 17.04 5.45
N TYR A 343 -4.73 16.56 5.64
CA TYR A 343 -4.36 15.73 6.78
C TYR A 343 -3.20 16.35 7.58
N GLU A 344 -3.39 16.47 8.90
CA GLU A 344 -2.34 16.96 9.79
C GLU A 344 -1.27 15.89 10.06
N VAL A 345 -1.69 14.63 10.09
CA VAL A 345 -0.91 13.41 10.30
C VAL A 345 -1.39 12.34 9.32
N THR A 346 -0.63 11.26 9.13
CA THR A 346 -1.02 10.16 8.25
C THR A 346 -2.40 9.61 8.64
N PRO A 347 -3.40 9.64 7.74
CA PRO A 347 -4.70 9.05 8.00
C PRO A 347 -4.65 7.52 7.93
N ALA A 348 -5.64 6.85 8.51
CA ALA A 348 -5.86 5.43 8.22
C ALA A 348 -6.50 5.25 6.83
N THR A 349 -6.04 4.26 6.07
CA THR A 349 -6.53 3.96 4.72
C THR A 349 -6.79 2.48 4.52
N SER A 350 -7.60 2.13 3.52
CA SER A 350 -7.81 0.75 3.12
C SER A 350 -7.71 0.54 1.61
N VAL A 351 -7.45 -0.70 1.22
CA VAL A 351 -7.65 -1.19 -0.15
C VAL A 351 -8.39 -2.50 -0.07
N THR A 352 -9.47 -2.61 -0.84
CA THR A 352 -10.38 -3.76 -0.76
C THR A 352 -10.63 -4.33 -2.14
N VAL A 353 -10.67 -5.65 -2.23
CA VAL A 353 -11.24 -6.39 -3.36
C VAL A 353 -12.31 -7.31 -2.82
N THR A 354 -13.53 -7.15 -3.29
CA THR A 354 -14.65 -8.05 -2.95
C THR A 354 -15.05 -8.93 -4.13
N GLU A 355 -14.69 -8.52 -5.35
CA GLU A 355 -14.88 -9.27 -6.59
C GLU A 355 -13.53 -9.37 -7.33
N ASP A 356 -12.84 -10.51 -7.17
CA ASP A 356 -11.60 -10.77 -7.89
C ASP A 356 -11.87 -11.09 -9.38
N ILE A 357 -10.79 -11.20 -10.18
CA ILE A 357 -10.85 -11.52 -11.60
C ILE A 357 -11.63 -12.81 -11.85
N GLN A 358 -12.25 -12.91 -13.03
CA GLN A 358 -13.09 -14.05 -13.40
C GLN A 358 -12.35 -15.40 -13.17
N GLY A 359 -13.02 -16.33 -12.49
CA GLY A 359 -12.45 -17.63 -12.13
C GLY A 359 -11.75 -17.67 -10.77
N SER A 360 -11.49 -16.52 -10.15
CA SER A 360 -11.02 -16.44 -8.76
C SER A 360 -12.17 -16.19 -7.79
N ASN A 361 -12.05 -16.73 -6.57
CA ASN A 361 -12.99 -16.47 -5.48
C ASN A 361 -12.37 -15.68 -4.33
N TYR A 362 -11.19 -15.09 -4.52
CA TYR A 362 -10.52 -14.34 -3.45
C TYR A 362 -11.23 -13.04 -3.10
N LYS A 363 -11.07 -12.62 -1.85
CA LYS A 363 -11.38 -11.26 -1.36
C LYS A 363 -10.27 -10.81 -0.45
N THR A 364 -9.99 -9.52 -0.43
CA THR A 364 -8.95 -9.01 0.46
C THR A 364 -9.25 -7.63 1.00
N VAL A 365 -8.77 -7.37 2.21
CA VAL A 365 -8.77 -6.06 2.83
C VAL A 365 -7.38 -5.79 3.37
N TRP A 366 -6.71 -4.81 2.77
CA TRP A 366 -5.53 -4.16 3.35
C TRP A 366 -5.98 -2.97 4.18
N PHE A 367 -5.45 -2.87 5.40
CA PHE A 367 -5.62 -1.72 6.26
C PHE A 367 -4.24 -1.16 6.61
N ASN A 368 -4.09 0.16 6.52
CA ASN A 368 -2.88 0.86 6.93
C ASN A 368 -3.24 1.99 7.89
N SER A 369 -2.38 2.19 8.88
CA SER A 369 -2.39 3.32 9.78
C SER A 369 -0.97 3.78 10.08
N ARG A 370 -0.81 4.84 10.87
CA ARG A 370 0.51 5.25 11.37
C ARG A 370 1.10 4.35 12.46
N PHE A 371 0.37 3.34 12.95
CA PHE A 371 0.86 2.43 13.99
C PHE A 371 1.06 0.99 13.53
N PHE A 372 0.30 0.54 12.52
CA PHE A 372 0.41 -0.80 11.97
C PHE A 372 -0.25 -0.89 10.59
N ARG A 373 0.06 -1.98 9.89
CA ARG A 373 -0.70 -2.48 8.74
C ARG A 373 -1.18 -3.90 9.01
N THR A 374 -2.21 -4.32 8.27
CA THR A 374 -2.66 -5.72 8.26
C THR A 374 -3.30 -6.09 6.94
N ASN A 375 -3.24 -7.37 6.57
CA ASN A 375 -4.01 -7.93 5.46
C ASN A 375 -4.89 -9.10 5.88
N PHE A 376 -6.16 -9.00 5.52
CA PHE A 376 -7.13 -10.09 5.58
C PHE A 376 -7.34 -10.64 4.17
N LEU A 377 -7.19 -11.94 3.99
CA LEU A 377 -7.46 -12.64 2.74
C LEU A 377 -8.51 -13.71 2.98
N TRP A 378 -9.58 -13.69 2.18
CA TRP A 378 -10.56 -14.77 2.12
C TRP A 378 -10.35 -15.61 0.88
N GLU A 379 -10.26 -16.91 1.07
CA GLU A 379 -10.11 -17.95 0.05
C GLU A 379 -11.02 -19.12 0.43
N ASP A 380 -11.83 -19.60 -0.52
CA ASP A 380 -12.79 -20.69 -0.32
C ASP A 380 -13.71 -20.51 0.91
N GLY A 381 -14.05 -19.25 1.19
CA GLY A 381 -14.89 -18.86 2.32
C GLY A 381 -14.21 -18.99 3.68
N THR A 382 -12.88 -19.17 3.76
CA THR A 382 -12.10 -19.14 5.02
C THR A 382 -11.30 -17.85 5.11
N LEU A 383 -10.94 -17.42 6.32
CA LEU A 383 -10.12 -16.22 6.55
C LEU A 383 -8.68 -16.59 6.93
N ARG A 384 -7.70 -15.99 6.23
CA ARG A 384 -6.29 -15.93 6.62
C ARG A 384 -5.87 -14.47 6.80
N ILE A 385 -5.44 -14.10 8.00
CA ILE A 385 -4.67 -12.86 8.23
C ILE A 385 -3.23 -13.19 7.89
N ARG A 386 -2.74 -12.69 6.76
CA ARG A 386 -1.42 -13.09 6.20
C ARG A 386 -0.31 -12.07 6.40
N ASP A 387 -0.64 -10.87 6.85
CA ASP A 387 0.31 -9.80 7.12
C ASP A 387 -0.18 -9.00 8.32
N ILE A 388 0.72 -8.75 9.29
CA ILE A 388 0.58 -7.80 10.38
C ILE A 388 1.98 -7.27 10.68
N HIS A 389 2.19 -5.97 10.46
CA HIS A 389 3.43 -5.28 10.82
C HIS A 389 3.14 -4.06 11.67
N MET A 390 3.93 -3.87 12.73
CA MET A 390 3.89 -2.72 13.62
C MET A 390 4.91 -1.65 13.20
N PHE A 391 4.53 -0.39 13.36
CA PHE A 391 5.36 0.78 13.06
C PHE A 391 5.80 1.49 14.33
N ASP A 392 7.09 1.72 14.47
CA ASP A 392 7.67 2.43 15.60
C ASP A 392 8.52 3.58 15.09
N GLU A 393 8.04 4.81 15.29
CA GLU A 393 8.72 6.03 14.81
C GLU A 393 10.06 6.27 15.50
N ASP A 394 10.34 5.60 16.62
CA ASP A 394 11.60 5.65 17.37
C ASP A 394 12.65 4.63 16.88
N ILE A 395 12.32 3.81 15.88
CA ILE A 395 13.31 3.03 15.16
C ILE A 395 14.07 3.96 14.23
N GLU A 396 15.34 4.19 14.55
CA GLU A 396 16.26 4.92 13.68
C GLU A 396 16.62 4.08 12.46
N SER A 397 16.62 4.71 11.29
CA SER A 397 17.15 4.10 10.07
C SER A 397 18.64 3.83 10.25
N PRO A 398 19.17 2.67 9.81
CA PRO A 398 20.62 2.42 9.77
C PRO A 398 21.39 3.45 8.92
N TYR A 399 20.67 4.22 8.09
CA TYR A 399 21.21 5.20 7.16
C TYR A 399 20.98 6.65 7.60
N LEU A 400 20.52 6.88 8.84
CA LEU A 400 20.19 8.22 9.32
C LEU A 400 21.43 9.12 9.41
N ASP A 401 22.46 8.65 10.12
CA ASP A 401 23.70 9.39 10.39
C ASP A 401 24.93 8.75 9.71
N LYS A 402 24.79 7.52 9.20
CA LYS A 402 25.85 6.74 8.57
C LYS A 402 25.55 6.49 7.10
N LYS A 403 26.63 6.34 6.33
CA LYS A 403 26.55 5.85 4.96
C LYS A 403 26.52 4.31 4.94
N LEU A 404 25.84 3.78 3.93
CA LEU A 404 25.81 2.37 3.58
C LEU A 404 27.09 2.02 2.80
N GLU A 405 27.76 0.93 3.19
CA GLU A 405 28.93 0.40 2.49
C GLU A 405 28.61 -0.90 1.71
N SER A 406 27.38 -1.39 1.80
CA SER A 406 26.91 -2.59 1.10
C SER A 406 26.16 -2.20 -0.17
N SER A 407 26.26 -3.03 -1.21
CA SER A 407 25.47 -2.88 -2.43
C SER A 407 23.96 -3.03 -2.21
N GLN A 408 23.54 -3.49 -1.03
CA GLN A 408 22.14 -3.69 -0.66
C GLN A 408 21.65 -2.76 0.45
N ALA A 409 20.52 -2.10 0.23
CA ALA A 409 19.78 -1.36 1.27
C ALA A 409 18.59 -2.17 1.79
N LEU A 410 18.40 -2.15 3.11
CA LEU A 410 17.41 -2.96 3.81
C LEU A 410 16.54 -2.06 4.70
N PHE A 411 15.25 -2.05 4.42
CA PHE A 411 14.24 -1.34 5.18
C PHE A 411 13.18 -2.33 5.64
N PHE A 412 13.07 -2.44 6.97
CA PHE A 412 12.13 -3.36 7.60
C PHE A 412 11.33 -2.67 8.70
N THR A 413 10.18 -3.26 9.02
CA THR A 413 9.36 -2.91 10.19
C THR A 413 9.28 -4.08 11.16
N GLN A 414 8.38 -4.03 12.14
CA GLN A 414 8.27 -5.05 13.20
C GLN A 414 7.18 -6.08 12.87
N PRO A 415 7.52 -7.29 12.39
CA PRO A 415 6.53 -8.28 11.99
C PRO A 415 5.85 -8.94 13.20
N ILE A 416 4.54 -9.16 13.10
CA ILE A 416 3.76 -10.07 13.96
C ILE A 416 3.22 -11.23 13.13
N VAL A 417 2.86 -10.97 11.88
CA VAL A 417 2.55 -11.99 10.88
C VAL A 417 3.22 -11.56 9.59
N ASP A 418 4.11 -12.40 9.05
CA ASP A 418 4.75 -12.21 7.76
C ASP A 418 4.56 -13.47 6.91
N GLY A 419 3.38 -13.56 6.28
CA GLY A 419 3.02 -14.69 5.44
C GLY A 419 3.93 -14.90 4.22
N TYR A 420 4.70 -13.91 3.77
CA TYR A 420 5.60 -14.11 2.63
C TYR A 420 6.89 -14.80 3.08
N LEU A 421 7.55 -14.27 4.10
CA LEU A 421 8.84 -14.82 4.56
C LEU A 421 8.67 -16.12 5.33
N TRP A 422 7.54 -16.29 6.04
CA TRP A 422 7.33 -17.41 6.95
C TRP A 422 6.55 -18.58 6.36
N SER A 423 6.22 -18.54 5.06
CA SER A 423 5.55 -19.64 4.35
C SER A 423 6.53 -20.49 3.55
N THR A 424 6.07 -21.67 3.14
CA THR A 424 6.59 -22.41 1.98
C THR A 424 5.53 -22.43 0.87
N SER A 425 5.88 -22.90 -0.31
CA SER A 425 4.94 -23.11 -1.43
C SER A 425 3.81 -24.08 -1.10
N GLU A 426 4.02 -25.00 -0.15
CA GLU A 426 3.01 -25.97 0.30
C GLU A 426 2.24 -25.55 1.55
N GLN A 427 2.87 -24.77 2.44
CA GLN A 427 2.29 -24.41 3.74
C GLN A 427 2.35 -22.90 3.96
N LEU A 428 1.19 -22.27 3.89
CA LEU A 428 1.06 -20.82 4.07
C LEU A 428 0.95 -20.46 5.55
N ALA A 429 1.89 -19.64 6.04
CA ALA A 429 1.81 -18.98 7.32
C ALA A 429 0.68 -17.95 7.36
N GLY A 430 0.15 -17.74 8.56
CA GLY A 430 -0.89 -16.77 8.83
C GLY A 430 -1.81 -17.17 9.98
N ILE A 431 -2.59 -16.21 10.44
CA ILE A 431 -3.61 -16.43 11.46
C ILE A 431 -4.90 -16.89 10.77
N ARG A 432 -5.48 -17.99 11.23
CA ARG A 432 -6.76 -18.52 10.72
C ARG A 432 -7.79 -18.58 11.83
N CYS A 433 -9.06 -18.37 11.46
CA CYS A 433 -10.18 -18.46 12.39
C CYS A 433 -10.72 -19.89 12.45
N TYR A 434 -10.82 -20.44 13.65
CA TYR A 434 -11.33 -21.78 13.92
C TYR A 434 -12.53 -21.73 14.85
N VAL A 435 -13.24 -22.86 14.91
CA VAL A 435 -14.32 -23.12 15.85
C VAL A 435 -14.25 -24.58 16.33
N ILE A 436 -14.59 -24.83 17.59
CA ILE A 436 -14.89 -26.18 18.07
C ILE A 436 -16.36 -26.49 17.80
N LYS A 437 -16.62 -27.48 16.94
CA LYS A 437 -17.97 -27.96 16.63
C LYS A 437 -18.02 -29.46 16.82
N ASN A 438 -18.89 -29.93 17.72
CA ASN A 438 -19.00 -31.35 18.10
C ASN A 438 -17.68 -31.94 18.61
N GLY A 439 -16.89 -31.15 19.35
CA GLY A 439 -15.58 -31.56 19.87
C GLY A 439 -14.43 -31.53 18.83
N GLU A 440 -14.70 -31.17 17.58
CA GLU A 440 -13.70 -31.10 16.51
C GLU A 440 -13.33 -29.65 16.17
N LYS A 441 -12.02 -29.39 16.05
CA LYS A 441 -11.48 -28.13 15.53
C LYS A 441 -11.72 -28.03 14.02
N LYS A 442 -12.45 -27.01 13.57
CA LYS A 442 -12.75 -26.75 12.15
C LYS A 442 -12.45 -25.32 11.77
N LEU A 443 -11.99 -25.10 10.54
CA LEU A 443 -11.88 -23.75 9.98
C LEU A 443 -13.28 -23.11 9.92
N LEU A 444 -13.37 -21.88 10.40
CA LEU A 444 -14.60 -21.12 10.30
C LEU A 444 -14.82 -20.72 8.84
N LYS A 445 -16.02 -20.99 8.33
CA LYS A 445 -16.43 -20.63 6.97
C LYS A 445 -17.50 -19.55 6.96
N GLY A 446 -17.37 -18.64 6.01
CA GLY A 446 -18.29 -17.54 5.75
C GLY A 446 -18.48 -17.24 4.27
N LYS A 447 -19.24 -16.19 4.01
CA LYS A 447 -19.58 -15.66 2.68
C LYS A 447 -18.64 -14.48 2.34
N THR A 448 -18.97 -13.75 1.28
CA THR A 448 -18.27 -12.51 0.91
C THR A 448 -18.36 -11.49 2.06
N PRO A 449 -17.23 -10.93 2.52
CA PRO A 449 -17.24 -9.89 3.54
C PRO A 449 -17.83 -8.58 2.98
N ILE A 450 -18.50 -7.82 3.84
CA ILE A 450 -19.01 -6.48 3.56
C ILE A 450 -18.11 -5.49 4.29
N VAL A 451 -17.50 -4.57 3.54
CA VAL A 451 -16.53 -3.61 4.09
C VAL A 451 -17.13 -2.22 4.03
N THR A 452 -17.15 -1.54 5.17
CA THR A 452 -17.64 -0.16 5.31
C THR A 452 -16.68 0.65 6.17
N SER A 453 -16.78 1.97 6.10
CA SER A 453 -16.13 2.86 7.07
C SER A 453 -17.17 3.82 7.64
N PRO A 454 -17.85 3.42 8.73
CA PRO A 454 -19.04 4.10 9.22
C PRO A 454 -18.74 5.49 9.78
N GLU A 455 -17.49 5.74 10.19
CA GLU A 455 -16.99 7.01 10.70
C GLU A 455 -15.53 7.22 10.31
N THR A 456 -15.06 8.47 10.33
CA THR A 456 -13.68 8.83 10.01
C THR A 456 -12.69 8.06 10.89
N GLY A 457 -11.73 7.40 10.25
CA GLY A 457 -10.69 6.63 10.95
C GLY A 457 -11.08 5.23 11.40
N THR A 458 -12.33 4.78 11.18
CA THR A 458 -12.80 3.43 11.53
C THR A 458 -13.18 2.64 10.28
N LEU A 459 -12.62 1.45 10.12
CA LEU A 459 -13.02 0.46 9.12
C LEU A 459 -13.79 -0.67 9.81
N GLN A 460 -14.92 -1.08 9.24
CA GLN A 460 -15.69 -2.21 9.71
C GLN A 460 -15.79 -3.26 8.60
N ILE A 461 -15.53 -4.52 8.95
CA ILE A 461 -15.67 -5.68 8.07
C ILE A 461 -16.68 -6.62 8.72
N LEU A 462 -17.88 -6.69 8.14
CA LEU A 462 -18.85 -7.71 8.49
C LEU A 462 -18.57 -8.95 7.65
N TRP A 463 -18.29 -10.08 8.30
CA TRP A 463 -18.10 -11.37 7.64
C TRP A 463 -19.25 -12.32 8.00
N PRO A 464 -20.28 -12.42 7.14
CA PRO A 464 -21.41 -13.32 7.37
C PRO A 464 -20.95 -14.77 7.33
N LEU A 465 -21.32 -15.56 8.33
CA LEU A 465 -20.90 -16.94 8.42
C LEU A 465 -21.83 -17.86 7.61
N SER A 466 -21.26 -18.96 7.10
CA SER A 466 -21.99 -20.07 6.50
C SER A 466 -22.08 -21.26 7.45
N THR A 467 -21.21 -21.28 8.47
CA THR A 467 -21.15 -22.35 9.47
C THR A 467 -22.20 -22.17 10.57
N PHE A 468 -22.60 -20.92 10.84
CA PHE A 468 -23.58 -20.50 11.85
C PHE A 468 -24.45 -19.38 11.29
N GLU A 469 -25.66 -19.22 11.85
CA GLU A 469 -26.46 -18.02 11.62
C GLU A 469 -25.86 -16.86 12.43
N GLY A 470 -25.35 -15.84 11.73
CA GLY A 470 -24.69 -14.67 12.31
C GLY A 470 -23.40 -14.30 11.57
N SER A 471 -22.64 -13.39 12.16
CA SER A 471 -21.44 -12.82 11.54
C SER A 471 -20.29 -12.67 12.52
N LEU A 472 -19.06 -12.62 12.01
CA LEU A 472 -17.95 -11.96 12.72
C LEU A 472 -17.85 -10.51 12.25
N ILE A 473 -17.69 -9.59 13.18
CA ILE A 473 -17.45 -8.17 12.91
C ILE A 473 -16.01 -7.85 13.28
N LEU A 474 -15.25 -7.32 12.33
CA LEU A 474 -13.92 -6.79 12.58
C LEU A 474 -13.99 -5.27 12.51
N THR A 475 -13.62 -4.59 13.60
CA THR A 475 -13.56 -3.13 13.69
C THR A 475 -12.11 -2.70 13.86
N LEU A 476 -11.60 -1.94 12.90
CA LEU A 476 -10.22 -1.45 12.87
C LEU A 476 -10.21 0.07 13.00
N ASN A 477 -9.28 0.58 13.80
CA ASN A 477 -8.92 2.00 13.81
C ASN A 477 -7.40 2.13 13.79
N GLU A 478 -6.88 3.36 13.93
CA GLU A 478 -5.44 3.61 13.87
C GLU A 478 -4.59 2.77 14.83
N LYS A 479 -5.14 2.23 15.92
CA LYS A 479 -4.38 1.56 16.99
C LYS A 479 -4.85 0.15 17.30
N THR A 480 -6.07 -0.23 16.96
CA THR A 480 -6.67 -1.49 17.42
C THR A 480 -7.35 -2.26 16.30
N ILE A 481 -7.36 -3.58 16.45
CA ILE A 481 -8.28 -4.49 15.76
C ILE A 481 -9.16 -5.12 16.84
N GLU A 482 -10.48 -5.01 16.68
CA GLU A 482 -11.47 -5.67 17.52
C GLU A 482 -12.26 -6.67 16.67
N ILE A 483 -12.46 -7.88 17.18
CA ILE A 483 -13.19 -8.96 16.50
C ILE A 483 -14.23 -9.49 17.46
N GLU A 484 -15.49 -9.47 17.06
CA GLU A 484 -16.63 -9.90 17.87
C GLU A 484 -17.65 -10.68 17.03
N THR A 485 -18.51 -11.45 17.70
CA THR A 485 -19.61 -12.16 17.06
C THR A 485 -20.91 -11.37 17.15
N GLU A 486 -21.66 -11.29 16.06
CA GLU A 486 -23.02 -10.73 16.03
C GLU A 486 -24.04 -11.80 15.64
N GLY A 487 -25.11 -11.91 16.42
CA GLY A 487 -26.19 -12.87 16.15
C GLY A 487 -25.85 -14.33 16.48
N ILE A 488 -24.73 -14.59 17.17
CA ILE A 488 -24.26 -15.94 17.51
C ILE A 488 -24.12 -16.05 19.03
N THR A 489 -24.59 -17.16 19.61
CA THR A 489 -24.44 -17.46 21.04
C THR A 489 -23.81 -18.83 21.25
N GLY A 490 -22.91 -18.95 22.23
CA GLY A 490 -22.31 -20.25 22.61
C GLY A 490 -21.33 -20.83 21.59
N ILE A 491 -20.72 -19.99 20.76
CA ILE A 491 -19.69 -20.39 19.80
C ILE A 491 -18.32 -20.40 20.46
N ASP A 492 -17.61 -21.52 20.36
CA ASP A 492 -16.22 -21.67 20.82
C ASP A 492 -15.27 -21.43 19.64
N TRP A 493 -14.99 -20.15 19.35
CA TRP A 493 -14.11 -19.74 18.26
C TRP A 493 -12.80 -19.16 18.79
N PHE A 494 -11.74 -19.24 17.98
CA PHE A 494 -10.42 -18.69 18.30
C PHE A 494 -9.62 -18.46 17.02
N LEU A 495 -8.50 -17.76 17.17
CA LEU A 495 -7.55 -17.50 16.09
C LEU A 495 -6.26 -18.24 16.35
N ASP A 496 -5.80 -19.06 15.41
CA ASP A 496 -4.52 -19.77 15.54
C ASP A 496 -3.52 -19.26 14.51
N PHE A 497 -2.31 -18.93 14.96
CA PHE A 497 -1.18 -18.62 14.09
C PHE A 497 -0.35 -19.88 13.82
N THR A 498 -0.14 -20.18 12.54
CA THR A 498 0.75 -21.26 12.09
C THR A 498 1.82 -20.75 11.14
N SER A 499 2.97 -21.40 11.15
CA SER A 499 4.04 -21.20 10.16
C SER A 499 4.89 -22.48 10.03
N PRO A 500 5.31 -22.88 8.82
CA PRO A 500 6.29 -23.93 8.61
C PRO A 500 7.71 -23.56 9.05
N LYS A 501 8.05 -22.27 9.18
CA LYS A 501 9.40 -21.77 9.48
C LYS A 501 9.54 -21.29 10.92
N LYS A 502 9.32 -22.20 11.87
CA LYS A 502 9.23 -21.87 13.31
C LYS A 502 10.49 -21.21 13.87
N GLU A 503 11.65 -21.60 13.37
CA GLU A 503 12.97 -21.11 13.82
C GLU A 503 13.26 -19.66 13.40
N GLU A 504 12.51 -19.10 12.44
CA GLU A 504 12.70 -17.74 11.92
C GLU A 504 11.79 -16.71 12.62
N LEU A 505 10.91 -17.16 13.53
CA LEU A 505 9.88 -16.31 14.12
C LEU A 505 10.45 -15.42 15.24
N PRO A 506 9.99 -14.17 15.36
CA PRO A 506 10.58 -13.20 16.29
C PRO A 506 10.12 -13.38 17.75
N PHE A 507 9.31 -14.40 18.08
CA PHE A 507 8.63 -14.50 19.38
C PHE A 507 9.56 -15.03 20.47
N ILE A 508 9.81 -14.21 21.50
CA ILE A 508 10.60 -14.59 22.69
C ILE A 508 9.73 -15.29 23.74
N SER A 509 8.55 -14.74 24.00
CA SER A 509 7.62 -15.30 25.00
C SER A 509 6.18 -14.96 24.66
N ILE A 510 5.30 -15.95 24.83
CA ILE A 510 3.85 -15.81 24.67
C ILE A 510 3.23 -15.82 26.07
N ASN A 511 2.77 -14.65 26.53
CA ASN A 511 2.09 -14.50 27.81
C ASN A 511 0.60 -14.24 27.57
N GLU A 512 -0.23 -14.47 28.59
CA GLU A 512 -1.70 -14.40 28.48
C GLU A 512 -2.22 -13.11 27.83
N ASN A 513 -1.64 -11.95 28.16
CA ASN A 513 -2.13 -10.65 27.65
C ASN A 513 -1.20 -10.02 26.61
N HIS A 514 -0.02 -10.59 26.37
CA HIS A 514 0.93 -10.02 25.42
C HIS A 514 1.96 -11.04 24.92
N ILE A 515 2.41 -10.84 23.69
CA ILE A 515 3.56 -11.53 23.11
C ILE A 515 4.74 -10.57 23.11
N ILE A 516 5.90 -11.03 23.56
CA ILE A 516 7.18 -10.31 23.46
C ILE A 516 7.91 -10.84 22.24
N SER A 517 8.32 -9.94 21.35
CA SER A 517 9.06 -10.26 20.15
C SER A 517 10.36 -9.48 20.08
N GLU A 518 11.34 -9.98 19.31
CA GLU A 518 12.57 -9.29 18.96
C GLU A 518 12.88 -9.45 17.48
N PHE A 519 13.13 -8.32 16.83
CA PHE A 519 13.49 -8.27 15.42
C PHE A 519 14.56 -7.20 15.23
N GLN A 520 15.65 -7.55 14.55
CA GLN A 520 16.81 -6.66 14.34
C GLN A 520 17.33 -6.00 15.63
N GLY A 521 17.40 -6.77 16.73
CA GLY A 521 17.89 -6.30 18.03
C GLY A 521 16.95 -5.33 18.76
N ARG A 522 15.71 -5.18 18.29
CA ARG A 522 14.67 -4.33 18.91
C ARG A 522 13.56 -5.21 19.47
N LYS A 523 13.31 -5.10 20.78
CA LYS A 523 12.19 -5.74 21.44
C LYS A 523 10.90 -4.93 21.29
N TYR A 524 9.80 -5.61 21.04
CA TYR A 524 8.46 -5.02 20.91
C TYR A 524 7.40 -5.99 21.44
N SER A 525 6.19 -5.47 21.67
CA SER A 525 5.12 -6.27 22.25
C SER A 525 3.83 -6.10 21.47
N PHE A 526 3.17 -7.23 21.24
CA PHE A 526 1.83 -7.32 20.69
C PHE A 526 0.85 -7.66 21.82
N ASN A 527 -0.15 -6.80 22.03
CA ASN A 527 -0.95 -6.81 23.25
C ASN A 527 -2.42 -7.15 22.96
N ALA A 528 -3.04 -7.90 23.86
CA ALA A 528 -4.48 -8.09 23.93
C ALA A 528 -5.05 -7.19 25.04
N ILE A 529 -6.00 -6.32 24.68
CA ILE A 529 -6.85 -5.59 25.63
C ILE A 529 -7.97 -6.50 26.14
N LYS A 530 -8.49 -7.36 25.25
CA LYS A 530 -9.55 -8.34 25.51
C LYS A 530 -9.26 -9.63 24.75
N GLY A 531 -9.58 -10.77 25.34
CA GLY A 531 -9.07 -12.06 24.88
C GLY A 531 -7.68 -12.35 25.43
N ASN A 532 -7.20 -13.57 25.20
CA ASN A 532 -5.93 -14.04 25.75
C ASN A 532 -5.11 -14.85 24.74
N PHE A 533 -3.80 -14.77 24.86
CA PHE A 533 -2.86 -15.61 24.11
C PHE A 533 -2.56 -16.91 24.87
N SER A 534 -2.29 -17.98 24.12
CA SER A 534 -1.78 -19.24 24.67
C SER A 534 -0.97 -20.01 23.63
N THR A 535 -0.25 -21.05 24.07
CA THR A 535 0.45 -22.00 23.19
C THR A 535 -0.29 -23.34 23.23
N PRO A 536 -1.03 -23.74 22.18
CA PRO A 536 -1.90 -24.91 22.23
C PRO A 536 -1.16 -26.25 22.07
N GLY A 537 0.09 -26.27 21.58
CA GLY A 537 0.94 -27.47 21.52
C GLY A 537 0.78 -28.36 20.26
N ASP A 538 -0.27 -28.15 19.46
CA ASP A 538 -0.61 -29.01 18.31
C ASP A 538 0.05 -28.58 16.98
N GLY A 539 1.16 -27.83 17.05
CA GLY A 539 1.89 -27.33 15.90
C GLY A 539 1.64 -25.85 15.60
N GLU A 540 0.62 -25.23 16.19
CA GLU A 540 0.44 -23.78 16.20
C GLU A 540 1.46 -23.08 17.10
N ILE A 541 1.81 -21.86 16.71
CA ILE A 541 2.78 -21.04 17.43
C ILE A 541 2.10 -20.36 18.63
N PHE A 542 0.97 -19.70 18.38
CA PHE A 542 0.11 -19.14 19.41
C PHE A 542 -1.35 -19.18 18.99
N ARG A 543 -2.24 -19.19 19.98
CA ARG A 543 -3.69 -19.02 19.88
C ARG A 543 -4.09 -17.69 20.48
N ILE A 544 -5.10 -17.03 19.90
CA ILE A 544 -5.83 -15.91 20.50
C ILE A 544 -7.26 -16.36 20.74
N SER A 545 -7.65 -16.47 22.02
CA SER A 545 -9.00 -16.85 22.43
C SER A 545 -9.81 -15.62 22.83
N PRO A 546 -11.11 -15.55 22.48
CA PRO A 546 -11.98 -14.46 22.90
C PRO A 546 -12.31 -14.54 24.40
N THR A 547 -12.49 -13.38 25.02
CA THR A 547 -13.17 -13.25 26.32
C THR A 547 -14.52 -12.61 26.05
N ASP A 548 -15.62 -13.11 26.62
CA ASP A 548 -16.98 -12.60 26.33
C ASP A 548 -17.25 -12.42 24.83
N ASN A 549 -16.88 -13.44 24.03
CA ASN A 549 -17.01 -13.48 22.56
C ASN A 549 -16.34 -12.33 21.78
N ALA A 550 -15.34 -11.67 22.35
CA ALA A 550 -14.57 -10.66 21.65
C ALA A 550 -13.05 -10.76 21.90
N ILE A 551 -12.29 -10.40 20.88
CA ILE A 551 -10.84 -10.21 20.90
C ILE A 551 -10.57 -8.75 20.57
N LYS A 552 -9.73 -8.08 21.34
CA LYS A 552 -9.29 -6.71 21.05
C LYS A 552 -7.79 -6.60 21.18
N LEU A 553 -7.12 -6.27 20.09
CA LEU A 553 -5.67 -6.21 19.97
C LEU A 553 -5.21 -4.75 19.88
N ASP A 554 -4.09 -4.42 20.54
CA ASP A 554 -3.50 -3.08 20.60
C ASP A 554 -2.12 -3.03 19.97
N PHE A 555 -1.99 -2.14 18.98
CA PHE A 555 -0.79 -1.90 18.19
C PHE A 555 -0.15 -0.55 18.53
N SER A 556 -0.59 0.16 19.57
CA SER A 556 -0.04 1.46 19.98
C SER A 556 1.04 1.37 21.05
N LYS A 557 1.01 0.34 21.90
CA LYS A 557 2.00 0.14 22.96
C LYS A 557 3.31 -0.41 22.39
N ARG A 558 4.42 0.15 22.85
CA ARG A 558 5.77 -0.36 22.60
C ARG A 558 6.33 -0.86 23.93
N ILE A 559 7.24 -1.84 23.91
CA ILE A 559 7.99 -2.17 25.13
C ILE A 559 8.85 -0.94 25.42
N LEU A 560 8.45 -0.17 26.43
CA LEU A 560 9.29 0.90 26.97
C LEU A 560 10.58 0.23 27.43
N LYS A 561 11.71 0.61 26.82
CA LYS A 561 13.02 0.27 27.35
C LYS A 561 13.06 0.71 28.82
N LYS A 562 13.34 -0.24 29.72
CA LYS A 562 13.82 0.09 31.05
C LYS A 562 15.14 0.83 30.96
#